data_AF-A0A1D8AT33-F1
#
_entry.id   AF-A0A1D8AT33-F1
#
_cell.length_a   1.000
_cell.length_b   1.000
_cell.length_c   1.000
_cell.angle_alpha   90.00
_cell.angle_beta   90.00
_cell.angle_gamma   90.00
#
_symmetry.space_group_name_H-M   'P 1'
#
loop_
_entity.id
_entity.type
_entity.pdbx_description
1 polymer ?
#
loop_
_entity_poly.entity_id
_entity_poly.type
_entity_poly.pdbx_seq_one_letter_code
_entity_poly.pdbx_strand_id
1 'polypeptide(L)'
;MKETPHVLFVALLLMLASVKLPAQGNSPQLNLFLSQDKLAVVQLDAKADIPAWAQGKNGFSSISRTPQELSIVCAEDVVPQGVKVEAGWRVFKVEGPLDFSLTGILASIATPLAKAGVSIFAISTYDTDYVLVKNEKVQDAMTALRAAGHTVKEEMRSGSED
;
A
#
# COMPACT_ATOMS: atom_id res chain seq x y z
N MET A 1 -31.97 -18.31 19.84
CA MET A 1 -30.72 -18.71 19.15
C MET A 1 -30.45 -17.64 18.10
N LYS A 2 -29.80 -16.51 18.38
CA LYS A 2 -28.38 -16.31 18.74
C LYS A 2 -27.45 -17.18 17.90
N GLU A 3 -27.00 -16.64 16.77
CA GLU A 3 -25.61 -16.26 16.52
C GLU A 3 -25.57 -15.21 15.39
N THR A 4 -24.86 -14.11 15.62
CA THR A 4 -24.57 -13.04 14.65
C THR A 4 -23.06 -13.05 14.47
N PRO A 5 -22.49 -13.20 13.26
CA PRO A 5 -21.08 -12.99 13.06
C PRO A 5 -20.86 -11.49 12.83
N HIS A 6 -20.75 -10.76 13.94
CA HIS A 6 -19.94 -9.55 13.96
C HIS A 6 -18.47 -9.97 14.09
N VAL A 7 -17.57 -9.22 13.45
CA VAL A 7 -16.10 -9.24 13.61
C VAL A 7 -15.32 -10.15 12.65
N LEU A 8 -15.12 -9.68 11.42
CA LEU A 8 -13.85 -9.60 10.67
C LEU A 8 -14.18 -9.08 9.26
N PHE A 9 -13.28 -8.36 8.59
CA PHE A 9 -13.49 -7.62 7.32
C PHE A 9 -13.98 -6.18 7.45
N VAL A 10 -13.21 -5.38 8.17
CA VAL A 10 -12.91 -4.01 7.72
C VAL A 10 -11.41 -3.96 7.50
N ALA A 11 -11.00 -3.87 6.23
CA ALA A 11 -9.68 -3.42 5.87
C ALA A 11 -9.44 -2.07 6.55
N LEU A 12 -8.52 -2.06 7.50
CA LEU A 12 -7.74 -0.95 8.06
C LEU A 12 -8.09 0.48 7.55
N LEU A 13 -9.30 0.98 7.83
CA LEU A 13 -9.69 2.37 7.50
C LEU A 13 -10.33 3.13 8.68
N LEU A 14 -10.15 2.72 9.94
CA LEU A 14 -10.64 3.50 11.08
C LEU A 14 -9.73 3.43 12.33
N MET A 15 -8.43 3.69 12.19
CA MET A 15 -7.53 3.90 13.34
C MET A 15 -6.60 5.13 13.18
N LEU A 16 -7.03 6.17 12.45
CA LEU A 16 -6.30 7.47 12.45
C LEU A 16 -7.03 8.60 13.18
N ALA A 17 -8.21 8.37 13.75
CA ALA A 17 -8.93 9.44 14.44
C ALA A 17 -8.71 9.52 15.96
N SER A 18 -8.05 8.56 16.63
CA SER A 18 -7.84 8.64 18.10
C SER A 18 -6.70 7.79 18.69
N VAL A 19 -5.75 7.29 17.89
CA VAL A 19 -4.55 6.69 18.49
C VAL A 19 -3.71 7.82 19.07
N LYS A 20 -3.79 8.01 20.40
CA LYS A 20 -2.71 8.65 21.17
C LYS A 20 -1.47 7.80 20.92
N LEU A 21 -0.66 8.22 19.95
CA LEU A 21 0.66 7.66 19.71
C LEU A 21 1.41 7.72 21.04
N PRO A 22 1.82 6.59 21.64
CA PRO A 22 2.68 6.64 22.81
C PRO A 22 3.94 7.41 22.41
N ALA A 23 4.19 8.52 23.08
CA ALA A 23 5.48 9.17 23.00
C ALA A 23 6.51 8.22 23.63
N GLN A 24 7.54 7.89 22.85
CA GLN A 24 8.81 7.28 23.26
C GLN A 24 8.80 5.76 23.50
N GLY A 25 8.65 5.01 22.41
CA GLY A 25 9.47 3.84 22.13
C GLY A 25 10.28 4.11 20.85
N ASN A 26 11.48 3.54 20.69
CA ASN A 26 12.22 3.66 19.43
C ASN A 26 11.35 3.11 18.29
N SER A 27 10.98 3.95 17.33
CA SER A 27 10.28 3.48 16.13
C SER A 27 11.19 2.53 15.36
N PRO A 28 10.67 1.41 14.82
CA PRO A 28 11.49 0.46 14.09
C PRO A 28 12.13 1.17 12.89
N GLN A 29 13.43 0.93 12.70
CA GLN A 29 14.14 1.31 11.48
C GLN A 29 13.93 0.19 10.46
N LEU A 30 13.55 0.56 9.24
CA LEU A 30 13.09 -0.39 8.22
C LEU A 30 13.92 -0.19 6.96
N ASN A 31 14.09 -1.27 6.20
CA ASN A 31 14.56 -1.21 4.83
C ASN A 31 13.33 -1.17 3.92
N LEU A 32 13.22 -0.13 3.08
CA LEU A 32 12.16 0.01 2.08
C LEU A 32 12.76 0.02 0.69
N PHE A 33 12.06 -0.63 -0.23
CA PHE A 33 12.40 -0.72 -1.64
C PHE A 33 11.35 0.01 -2.47
N LEU A 34 11.76 1.05 -3.18
CA LEU A 34 10.91 1.76 -4.14
C LEU A 34 10.93 1.00 -5.47
N SER A 35 9.77 0.46 -5.87
CA SER A 35 9.61 -0.15 -7.20
C SER A 35 9.56 0.92 -8.29
N GLN A 36 10.03 0.57 -9.50
CA GLN A 36 9.90 1.39 -10.70
C GLN A 36 8.47 1.39 -11.28
N ASP A 37 7.63 0.45 -10.85
CA ASP A 37 6.29 0.29 -11.38
C ASP A 37 5.43 1.51 -11.08
N LYS A 38 4.69 1.95 -12.10
CA LYS A 38 3.59 2.90 -11.94
C LYS A 38 2.31 2.12 -11.75
N LEU A 39 1.60 2.44 -10.68
CA LEU A 39 0.39 1.74 -10.30
C LEU A 39 -0.82 2.66 -10.39
N ALA A 40 -1.97 2.02 -10.52
CA ALA A 40 -3.27 2.66 -10.50
C ALA A 40 -4.18 1.96 -9.49
N VAL A 41 -5.05 2.74 -8.85
CA VAL A 41 -6.16 2.24 -8.01
C VAL A 41 -7.44 2.37 -8.81
N VAL A 42 -8.10 1.25 -9.06
CA VAL A 42 -9.28 1.13 -9.91
C VAL A 42 -10.47 0.73 -9.05
N GLN A 43 -11.61 1.39 -9.29
CA GLN A 43 -12.89 1.01 -8.70
C GLN A 43 -13.80 0.42 -9.78
N LEU A 44 -14.32 -0.77 -9.50
CA LEU A 44 -15.37 -1.44 -10.28
C LEU A 44 -16.60 -1.72 -9.40
N ASP A 45 -17.69 -2.13 -10.04
CA ASP A 45 -18.91 -2.57 -9.35
C ASP A 45 -18.62 -3.74 -8.40
N ALA A 46 -19.30 -3.77 -7.26
CA ALA A 46 -19.14 -4.79 -6.22
C ALA A 46 -19.37 -6.23 -6.70
N LYS A 47 -20.13 -6.41 -7.79
CA LYS A 47 -20.45 -7.72 -8.38
C LYS A 47 -19.72 -7.98 -9.70
N ALA A 48 -18.91 -7.03 -10.18
CA ALA A 48 -18.12 -7.24 -11.38
C ALA A 48 -17.14 -8.41 -11.19
N ASP A 49 -16.95 -9.21 -12.24
CA ASP A 49 -15.90 -10.22 -12.26
C ASP A 49 -14.51 -9.57 -12.15
N ILE A 50 -13.52 -10.33 -11.66
CA ILE A 50 -12.14 -9.86 -11.65
C ILE A 50 -11.63 -9.88 -13.10
N PRO A 51 -11.28 -8.71 -13.67
CA PRO A 51 -10.90 -8.64 -15.08
C PRO A 51 -9.53 -9.27 -15.32
N ALA A 52 -9.35 -9.87 -16.49
CA ALA A 52 -8.11 -10.57 -16.85
C ALA A 52 -6.86 -9.66 -16.78
N TRP A 53 -7.00 -8.37 -17.12
CA TRP A 53 -5.90 -7.39 -17.07
C TRP A 53 -5.43 -7.09 -15.64
N ALA A 54 -6.25 -7.34 -14.62
CA ALA A 54 -5.92 -7.07 -13.21
C ALA A 54 -5.24 -8.25 -12.50
N GLN A 55 -5.11 -9.42 -13.14
CA GLN A 55 -4.69 -10.66 -12.45
C GLN A 55 -3.19 -10.72 -12.08
N GLY A 56 -2.41 -9.67 -12.36
CA GLY A 56 -1.03 -9.56 -11.86
C GLY A 56 -0.01 -10.48 -12.51
N LYS A 57 -0.25 -10.97 -13.74
CA LYS A 57 0.66 -11.92 -14.41
C LYS A 57 2.11 -11.44 -14.50
N ASN A 58 2.35 -10.12 -14.57
CA ASN A 58 3.68 -9.52 -14.76
C ASN A 58 3.98 -8.37 -13.76
N GLY A 59 3.34 -8.32 -12.58
CA GLY A 59 3.60 -7.21 -11.66
C GLY A 59 2.72 -7.19 -10.42
N PHE A 60 2.84 -6.10 -9.65
CA PHE A 60 2.06 -5.91 -8.44
C PHE A 60 0.55 -5.91 -8.74
N SER A 61 -0.20 -6.74 -8.03
CA SER A 61 -1.67 -6.71 -8.02
C SER A 61 -2.20 -6.93 -6.61
N SER A 62 -3.17 -6.12 -6.21
CA SER A 62 -3.95 -6.29 -4.99
C SER A 62 -5.42 -6.09 -5.30
N ILE A 63 -6.24 -7.07 -4.97
CA ILE A 63 -7.67 -7.08 -5.28
C ILE A 63 -8.45 -7.21 -3.98
N SER A 64 -9.30 -6.23 -3.68
CA SER A 64 -10.15 -6.19 -2.50
C SER A 64 -11.59 -6.02 -2.92
N ARG A 65 -12.46 -6.96 -2.51
CA ARG A 65 -13.90 -6.86 -2.73
C ARG A 65 -14.61 -6.56 -1.43
N THR A 66 -15.46 -5.55 -1.45
CA THR A 66 -16.42 -5.23 -0.38
C THR A 66 -17.84 -5.36 -0.94
N PRO A 67 -18.88 -5.31 -0.11
CA PRO A 67 -20.25 -5.22 -0.60
C PRO A 67 -20.54 -3.97 -1.46
N GLN A 68 -19.68 -2.95 -1.39
CA GLN A 68 -19.84 -1.67 -2.08
C GLN A 68 -19.04 -1.58 -3.38
N GLU A 69 -17.93 -2.30 -3.50
CA GLU A 69 -17.03 -2.17 -4.65
C GLU A 69 -16.08 -3.36 -4.84
N LEU A 70 -15.50 -3.42 -6.03
CA LEU A 70 -14.28 -4.15 -6.31
C LEU A 70 -13.15 -3.13 -6.53
N SER A 71 -12.22 -3.06 -5.56
CA SER A 71 -11.05 -2.19 -5.59
C SER A 71 -9.82 -2.99 -6.04
N ILE A 72 -9.10 -2.47 -7.02
CA ILE A 72 -7.95 -3.13 -7.64
C ILE A 72 -6.78 -2.18 -7.69
N VAL A 73 -5.64 -2.58 -7.14
CA VAL A 73 -4.36 -1.93 -7.37
C VAL A 73 -3.57 -2.78 -8.36
N CYS A 74 -3.14 -2.19 -9.47
CA CYS A 74 -2.43 -2.90 -10.53
C CYS A 74 -1.53 -1.95 -11.32
N ALA A 75 -0.77 -2.48 -12.29
CA ALA A 75 0.01 -1.65 -13.22
C ALA A 75 -0.87 -0.63 -13.94
N GLU A 76 -0.39 0.60 -14.08
CA GLU A 76 -1.17 1.70 -14.67
C GLU A 76 -1.46 1.48 -16.17
N ASP A 77 -0.53 0.86 -16.89
CA ASP A 77 -0.57 0.67 -18.35
C ASP A 77 -1.56 -0.41 -18.82
N VAL A 78 -1.99 -1.30 -17.93
CA VAL A 78 -2.99 -2.33 -18.25
C VAL A 78 -4.43 -1.88 -18.05
N VAL A 79 -4.65 -0.69 -17.47
CA VAL A 79 -6.00 -0.20 -17.17
C VAL A 79 -6.66 0.35 -18.46
N PRO A 80 -7.82 -0.18 -18.88
CA PRO A 80 -8.50 0.30 -20.07
C PRO A 80 -9.17 1.67 -19.85
N GLN A 81 -9.42 2.38 -20.95
CA GLN A 81 -10.15 3.65 -20.91
C GLN A 81 -11.60 3.46 -20.41
N GLY A 82 -12.15 4.51 -19.80
CA GLY A 82 -13.55 4.53 -19.34
C GLY A 82 -13.79 3.86 -17.98
N VAL A 83 -12.75 3.35 -17.34
CA VAL A 83 -12.81 2.82 -15.97
C VAL A 83 -12.51 3.93 -14.98
N LYS A 84 -13.20 3.95 -13.83
CA LYS A 84 -12.88 4.87 -12.74
C LYS A 84 -11.54 4.50 -12.13
N VAL A 85 -10.55 5.36 -12.30
CA VAL A 85 -9.15 5.10 -11.98
C VAL A 85 -8.50 6.31 -11.31
N GLU A 86 -7.68 6.04 -10.32
CA GLU A 86 -6.74 6.98 -9.71
C GLU A 86 -5.32 6.49 -10.02
N ALA A 87 -4.68 7.10 -11.02
CA ALA A 87 -3.37 6.71 -11.55
C ALA A 87 -2.20 7.42 -10.84
N GLY A 88 -0.97 7.16 -11.30
CA GLY A 88 0.22 7.88 -10.88
C GLY A 88 0.71 7.51 -9.49
N TRP A 89 0.54 6.26 -9.08
CA TRP A 89 1.07 5.76 -7.80
C TRP A 89 2.42 5.09 -7.98
N ARG A 90 3.24 5.16 -6.93
CA ARG A 90 4.51 4.45 -6.78
C ARG A 90 4.50 3.72 -5.45
N VAL A 91 5.11 2.53 -5.40
CA VAL A 91 5.03 1.65 -4.23
C VAL A 91 6.38 1.49 -3.54
N PHE A 92 6.38 1.66 -2.23
CA PHE A 92 7.43 1.22 -1.33
C PHE A 92 7.06 -0.14 -0.75
N LYS A 93 7.91 -1.14 -0.94
CA LYS A 93 7.82 -2.44 -0.26
C LYS A 93 8.68 -2.41 1.00
N VAL A 94 8.15 -2.83 2.13
CA VAL A 94 8.96 -3.08 3.34
C VAL A 94 9.71 -4.40 3.15
N GLU A 95 10.99 -4.43 3.52
CA GLU A 95 11.77 -5.67 3.55
C GLU A 95 11.11 -6.66 4.52
N GLY A 96 10.75 -7.84 4.01
CA GLY A 96 10.11 -8.90 4.76
C GLY A 96 10.93 -10.19 4.78
N PRO A 97 10.39 -11.28 5.36
CA PRO A 97 9.06 -11.33 5.98
C PRO A 97 9.02 -10.61 7.34
N LEU A 98 7.90 -9.97 7.63
CA LEU A 98 7.61 -9.34 8.92
C LEU A 98 6.91 -10.35 9.82
N ASP A 99 7.33 -10.41 11.08
CA ASP A 99 6.60 -11.18 12.10
C ASP A 99 5.28 -10.46 12.43
N PHE A 100 4.16 -11.20 12.45
CA PHE A 100 2.83 -10.69 12.82
C PHE A 100 2.77 -10.12 14.26
N SER A 101 3.73 -10.45 15.12
CA SER A 101 3.87 -9.86 16.46
C SER A 101 4.37 -8.41 16.43
N LEU A 102 4.95 -7.96 15.31
CA LEU A 102 5.47 -6.61 15.15
C LEU A 102 4.33 -5.60 15.12
N THR A 103 4.39 -4.65 16.05
CA THR A 103 3.45 -3.53 16.09
C THR A 103 4.17 -2.23 15.70
N GLY A 104 3.42 -1.29 15.14
CA GLY A 104 3.95 0.03 14.81
C GLY A 104 4.74 0.14 13.51
N ILE A 105 4.83 -0.91 12.68
CA ILE A 105 5.46 -0.86 11.35
C ILE A 105 4.81 0.23 10.49
N LEU A 106 3.51 0.11 10.20
CA LEU A 106 2.79 1.13 9.43
C LEU A 106 2.80 2.51 10.10
N ALA A 107 2.78 2.58 11.44
CA ALA A 107 2.86 3.85 12.14
C ALA A 107 4.22 4.54 11.95
N SER A 108 5.32 3.76 11.95
CA SER A 108 6.68 4.26 11.70
C SER A 108 6.84 4.86 10.31
N ILE A 109 6.09 4.34 9.32
CA ILE A 109 6.09 4.83 7.93
C ILE A 109 5.09 5.99 7.76
N ALA A 110 3.86 5.84 8.23
CA ALA A 110 2.78 6.79 8.00
C ALA A 110 3.02 8.12 8.74
N THR A 111 3.60 8.09 9.95
CA THR A 111 3.83 9.30 10.76
C THR A 111 4.76 10.30 10.06
N PRO A 112 5.98 9.94 9.60
CA PRO A 112 6.84 10.88 8.89
C PRO A 112 6.25 11.33 7.56
N LEU A 113 5.56 10.45 6.82
CA LEU A 113 4.91 10.81 5.55
C LEU A 113 3.78 11.82 5.75
N ALA A 114 2.94 11.63 6.77
CA ALA A 114 1.89 12.58 7.13
C ALA A 114 2.46 13.94 7.53
N LYS A 115 3.55 13.97 8.30
CA LYS A 115 4.27 15.22 8.66
C LYS A 115 4.83 15.95 7.44
N ALA A 116 5.21 15.22 6.40
CA ALA A 116 5.68 15.77 5.13
C ALA A 116 4.53 16.13 4.16
N GLY A 117 3.26 15.94 4.55
CA GLY A 117 2.11 16.19 3.68
C GLY A 117 1.98 15.17 2.53
N VAL A 118 2.53 13.97 2.70
CA VAL A 118 2.45 12.87 1.74
C VAL A 118 1.32 11.93 2.14
N SER A 119 0.25 11.90 1.35
CA SER A 119 -0.81 10.91 1.48
C SER A 119 -0.33 9.53 1.07
N ILE A 120 -0.83 8.50 1.76
CA ILE A 120 -0.47 7.11 1.52
C ILE A 120 -1.69 6.25 1.20
N PHE A 121 -1.45 5.17 0.47
CA PHE A 121 -2.36 4.03 0.34
C PHE A 121 -1.61 2.78 0.79
N ALA A 122 -2.00 2.17 1.91
CA ALA A 122 -1.29 1.05 2.52
C ALA A 122 -1.96 -0.29 2.18
N ILE A 123 -1.15 -1.30 1.85
CA ILE A 123 -1.58 -2.67 1.55
C ILE A 123 -0.70 -3.62 2.35
N SER A 124 -1.31 -4.34 3.28
CA SER A 124 -0.64 -5.44 3.98
C SER A 124 -0.85 -6.75 3.24
N THR A 125 0.18 -7.57 3.19
CA THR A 125 0.12 -8.94 2.68
C THR A 125 0.51 -9.92 3.79
N TYR A 126 0.59 -11.20 3.47
CA TYR A 126 1.05 -12.20 4.43
C TYR A 126 2.49 -11.95 4.89
N ASP A 127 3.39 -11.63 3.95
CA ASP A 127 4.82 -11.51 4.26
C ASP A 127 5.24 -10.09 4.67
N THR A 128 4.61 -9.06 4.11
CA THR A 128 5.08 -7.69 4.30
C THR A 128 4.01 -6.64 3.99
N ASP A 129 4.34 -5.38 4.29
CA ASP A 129 3.56 -4.21 3.97
C ASP A 129 4.08 -3.49 2.72
N TYR A 130 3.15 -2.89 1.99
CA TYR A 130 3.38 -2.02 0.85
C TYR A 130 2.72 -0.67 1.11
N VAL A 131 3.44 0.41 0.86
CA VAL A 131 2.94 1.78 1.03
C VAL A 131 3.08 2.51 -0.29
N LEU A 132 1.94 2.86 -0.87
CA LEU A 132 1.86 3.60 -2.12
C LEU A 132 1.80 5.09 -1.81
N VAL A 133 2.50 5.88 -2.62
CA VAL A 133 2.45 7.34 -2.63
C VAL A 133 2.23 7.83 -4.06
N LYS A 134 1.76 9.07 -4.19
CA LYS A 134 1.69 9.72 -5.50
C LYS A 134 3.09 9.91 -6.10
N ASN A 135 3.23 9.70 -7.41
CA ASN A 135 4.50 9.75 -8.12
C ASN A 135 5.19 11.11 -7.94
N GLU A 136 4.43 12.20 -7.96
CA GLU A 136 4.92 13.56 -7.71
C GLU A 136 5.39 13.80 -6.26
N LYS A 137 5.06 12.89 -5.33
CA LYS A 137 5.45 12.95 -3.92
C LYS A 137 6.53 11.94 -3.53
N VAL A 138 7.07 11.18 -4.47
CA VAL A 138 8.10 10.16 -4.20
C VAL A 138 9.33 10.76 -3.52
N GLN A 139 9.84 11.89 -4.01
CA GLN A 139 11.05 12.48 -3.45
C GLN A 139 10.84 13.03 -2.03
N ASP A 140 9.69 13.65 -1.79
CA ASP A 140 9.26 14.09 -0.45
C ASP A 140 9.16 12.87 0.49
N ALA A 141 8.56 11.77 0.02
CA ALA A 141 8.42 10.54 0.77
C ALA A 141 9.76 9.91 1.14
N MET A 142 10.67 9.77 0.18
CA MET A 142 12.02 9.24 0.40
C MET A 142 12.80 10.08 1.42
N THR A 143 12.69 11.40 1.31
CA THR A 143 13.34 12.35 2.23
C THR A 143 12.79 12.19 3.64
N ALA A 144 11.46 12.16 3.80
CA ALA A 144 10.81 12.00 5.09
C ALA A 144 11.13 10.66 5.75
N LEU A 145 11.12 9.56 4.99
CA LEU A 145 11.43 8.23 5.50
C LEU A 145 12.89 8.10 5.93
N ARG A 146 13.83 8.63 5.14
CA ARG A 146 15.25 8.66 5.51
C ARG A 146 15.50 9.53 6.74
N ALA A 147 14.85 10.67 6.85
CA ALA A 147 14.93 11.54 8.03
C ALA A 147 14.38 10.87 9.30
N ALA A 148 13.42 9.94 9.15
CA ALA A 148 12.91 9.12 10.25
C ALA A 148 13.82 7.92 10.62
N GLY A 149 14.94 7.74 9.92
CA GLY A 149 15.92 6.67 10.19
C GLY A 149 15.70 5.39 9.37
N HIS A 150 14.79 5.40 8.39
CA HIS A 150 14.62 4.26 7.49
C HIS A 150 15.67 4.28 6.36
N THR A 151 16.05 3.09 5.89
CA THR A 151 16.84 2.94 4.67
C THR A 151 15.90 2.83 3.48
N VAL A 152 16.07 3.67 2.46
CA VAL A 152 15.26 3.60 1.24
C VAL A 152 16.15 3.37 0.03
N LYS A 153 15.94 2.24 -0.63
CA LYS A 153 16.65 1.81 -1.85
C LYS A 153 15.68 1.85 -3.04
N GLU A 154 16.20 2.16 -4.22
CA GLU A 154 15.45 2.05 -5.46
C GLU A 154 15.74 0.67 -6.08
N GLU A 155 14.71 -0.06 -6.47
CA GLU A 155 14.92 -1.29 -7.23
C GLU A 155 15.30 -0.94 -8.67
N MET A 156 16.36 -1.57 -9.17
CA MET A 156 16.64 -1.57 -10.61
C MET A 156 15.76 -2.63 -11.25
N ARG A 157 15.05 -2.29 -12.33
CA ARG A 157 14.33 -3.28 -13.13
C ARG A 157 15.35 -4.30 -13.63
N SER A 158 15.35 -5.52 -13.09
CA SER A 158 16.00 -6.64 -13.76
C SER A 158 15.26 -6.80 -15.09
N GLY A 159 15.97 -6.64 -16.20
CA GLY A 159 15.40 -6.81 -17.53
C GLY A 159 14.61 -8.12 -17.58
N SER A 160 13.36 -8.05 -18.00
CA SER A 160 12.62 -9.21 -18.44
C SER A 160 13.41 -9.82 -19.61
N GLU A 161 14.04 -10.98 -19.39
CA GLU A 161 14.33 -11.87 -20.50
C GLU A 161 12.98 -12.35 -21.05
N ASP A 162 12.79 -12.12 -22.35
CA ASP A 162 11.60 -12.46 -23.16
C ASP A 162 11.14 -13.91 -23.02
#